data_AF-A0A831KW35-F1
#
_entry.id   AF-A0A831KW35-F1
#
_cell.length_a   1.000
_cell.length_b   1.000
_cell.length_c   1.000
_cell.angle_alpha   90.00
_cell.angle_beta   90.00
_cell.angle_gamma   90.00
#
_symmetry.space_group_name_H-M   'P 1'
#
loop_
_entity.id
_entity.type
_entity.pdbx_description
1 polymer ?
#
loop_
_entity_poly.entity_id
_entity_poly.type
_entity_poly.pdbx_seq_one_letter_code
_entity_poly.pdbx_strand_id
1 'polypeptide(L)'
;MANESLPERDHGASPTPGTEADGGGVATEPEGPVRPSFVFARRHGVLVTGEEDGAALVACREDVRSRSLAELRRFLGRPLRLRRVSPEQFDLLLGSTYQEGTDHAMSVMGDLGGEMDLSRVAQQLSEPADLLESQDDAPIIRLINALLTEAVKENASDIHIEPFETRLVVRFRVDGVLREVLTPPRQLASLIVSRVKVMARLDIAEKRLPQDGRISLRIAGRAVDVRVSTSPSGHGERVVLRLLDKQAGRLDLEHLGMAAETLHVIDRVIHRPHGIVLVTGPTGSGKTTTLYGALARLNDR
;
A
#
# COMPACT_ATOMS: atom_id res chain seq x y z
N MET A 1 36.95 -63.37 -34.54
CA MET A 1 36.79 -63.61 -35.99
C MET A 1 35.80 -62.57 -36.48
N ALA A 2 36.02 -61.66 -37.42
CA ALA A 2 37.16 -61.16 -38.21
C ALA A 2 36.75 -59.70 -38.54
N ASN A 3 37.56 -58.68 -38.26
CA ASN A 3 38.62 -58.09 -39.08
C ASN A 3 38.13 -57.28 -40.30
N GLU A 4 38.85 -56.16 -40.51
CA GLU A 4 39.04 -55.35 -41.74
C GLU A 4 38.12 -54.15 -42.00
N SER A 5 38.55 -52.99 -42.52
CA SER A 5 39.80 -52.20 -42.56
C SER A 5 39.57 -51.12 -43.64
N LEU A 6 39.50 -49.82 -43.25
CA LEU A 6 39.97 -48.58 -43.94
C LEU A 6 39.63 -48.35 -45.47
N PRO A 7 39.94 -47.20 -46.13
CA PRO A 7 40.77 -46.05 -45.74
C PRO A 7 40.25 -44.62 -46.02
N GLU A 8 41.07 -43.70 -45.50
CA GLU A 8 41.27 -42.25 -45.65
C GLU A 8 40.87 -41.55 -46.95
N ARG A 9 40.54 -40.25 -46.83
CA ARG A 9 41.20 -39.19 -47.62
C ARG A 9 41.18 -37.83 -46.91
N ASP A 10 42.36 -37.25 -46.94
CA ASP A 10 42.85 -35.98 -46.41
C ASP A 10 42.55 -34.81 -47.38
N HIS A 11 42.32 -33.61 -46.84
CA HIS A 11 42.94 -32.33 -47.24
C HIS A 11 42.08 -31.10 -46.95
N GLY A 12 42.58 -30.28 -46.02
CA GLY A 12 42.93 -28.87 -46.30
C GLY A 12 41.81 -27.85 -46.39
N ALA A 13 41.71 -26.98 -45.38
CA ALA A 13 41.95 -25.53 -45.51
C ALA A 13 41.26 -24.77 -44.37
N SER A 14 42.06 -24.10 -43.53
CA SER A 14 41.59 -22.93 -42.80
C SER A 14 41.55 -21.74 -43.77
N PRO A 15 40.53 -20.88 -43.66
CA PRO A 15 40.85 -19.46 -43.54
C PRO A 15 40.00 -18.74 -42.47
N THR A 16 40.68 -17.78 -41.85
CA THR A 16 40.29 -16.55 -41.12
C THR A 16 38.82 -16.12 -40.94
N PRO A 17 38.51 -15.37 -39.86
CA PRO A 17 37.16 -15.03 -39.45
C PRO A 17 36.55 -13.94 -40.34
N GLY A 18 35.32 -14.20 -40.80
CA GLY A 18 34.48 -13.25 -41.54
C GLY A 18 33.28 -12.84 -40.69
N THR A 19 33.16 -11.52 -40.54
CA THR A 19 32.11 -10.74 -39.87
C THR A 19 30.76 -10.83 -40.60
N GLU A 20 29.66 -10.96 -39.85
CA GLU A 20 28.26 -10.50 -40.09
C GLU A 20 27.38 -11.19 -39.02
N ALA A 21 27.03 -10.60 -37.88
CA ALA A 21 26.08 -9.49 -37.62
C ALA A 21 24.65 -9.75 -38.13
N ASP A 22 23.77 -10.25 -37.24
CA ASP A 22 22.53 -9.60 -36.74
C ASP A 22 21.70 -10.68 -36.00
N GLY A 23 20.98 -10.50 -34.91
CA GLY A 23 20.51 -9.31 -34.19
C GLY A 23 19.40 -9.81 -33.26
N GLY A 24 19.48 -9.49 -31.96
CA GLY A 24 18.51 -9.95 -30.97
C GLY A 24 19.02 -9.95 -29.53
N GLY A 25 20.09 -9.22 -29.24
CA GLY A 25 20.46 -8.87 -27.87
C GLY A 25 19.46 -7.84 -27.36
N VAL A 26 18.63 -8.24 -26.40
CA VAL A 26 17.85 -7.31 -25.60
C VAL A 26 18.85 -6.40 -24.88
N ALA A 27 18.94 -5.16 -25.34
CA ALA A 27 19.73 -4.13 -24.69
C ALA A 27 19.20 -3.93 -23.27
N THR A 28 19.96 -4.35 -22.27
CA THR A 28 19.74 -3.94 -20.88
C THR A 28 20.05 -2.46 -20.79
N GLU A 29 19.01 -1.66 -20.55
CA GLU A 29 19.11 -0.24 -20.22
C GLU A 29 20.09 0.00 -19.06
N PRO A 30 20.80 1.14 -19.00
CA PRO A 30 21.76 1.40 -17.94
C PRO A 30 21.02 1.54 -16.60
N GLU A 31 21.19 0.57 -15.69
CA GLU A 31 20.71 0.68 -14.31
C GLU A 31 21.33 1.92 -13.67
N GLY A 32 20.47 2.88 -13.30
CA GLY A 32 20.88 4.07 -12.56
C GLY A 32 21.56 3.72 -11.21
N PRO A 33 22.19 4.69 -10.55
CA PRO A 33 22.88 4.44 -9.29
C PRO A 33 21.93 3.86 -8.24
N VAL A 34 22.38 2.86 -7.49
CA VAL A 34 21.62 2.28 -6.37
C VAL A 34 21.34 3.37 -5.34
N ARG A 35 20.06 3.67 -5.10
CA ARG A 35 19.61 4.77 -4.22
C ARG A 35 18.94 4.23 -2.96
N PRO A 36 19.07 4.91 -1.79
CA PRO A 36 18.26 4.61 -0.62
C PRO A 36 16.78 4.97 -0.85
N SER A 37 15.89 4.68 0.10
CA SER A 37 14.49 5.11 -0.03
C SER A 37 14.35 6.62 0.16
N PHE A 38 13.30 7.21 -0.44
CA PHE A 38 12.95 8.63 -0.25
C PHE A 38 12.87 9.01 1.23
N VAL A 39 12.22 8.17 2.04
CA VAL A 39 12.08 8.41 3.50
C VAL A 39 13.43 8.40 4.20
N PHE A 40 14.34 7.48 3.83
CA PHE A 40 15.69 7.49 4.38
C PHE A 40 16.43 8.77 4.00
N ALA A 41 16.37 9.16 2.72
CA ALA A 41 17.04 10.35 2.22
C ALA A 41 16.53 11.64 2.90
N ARG A 42 15.20 11.80 3.00
CA ARG A 42 14.55 12.94 3.67
C ARG A 42 14.85 12.99 5.16
N ARG A 43 14.70 11.86 5.87
CA ARG A 43 14.88 11.78 7.33
C ARG A 43 16.32 12.03 7.75
N HIS A 44 17.27 11.53 6.97
CA HIS A 44 18.69 11.55 7.32
C HIS A 44 19.48 12.66 6.62
N GLY A 45 18.84 13.44 5.75
CA GLY A 45 19.46 14.57 5.06
C GLY A 45 20.59 14.14 4.11
N VAL A 46 20.46 12.99 3.46
CA VAL A 46 21.46 12.42 2.55
C VAL A 46 20.81 11.93 1.25
N LEU A 47 21.39 12.25 0.10
CA LEU A 47 20.83 11.96 -1.20
C LEU A 47 21.93 11.51 -2.16
N VAL A 48 21.76 10.34 -2.80
CA VAL A 48 22.70 9.85 -3.83
C VAL A 48 22.32 10.49 -5.16
N THR A 49 23.17 11.36 -5.70
CA THR A 49 22.91 12.11 -6.93
C THR A 49 23.58 11.51 -8.16
N GLY A 50 24.51 10.58 -7.98
CA GLY A 50 25.26 9.97 -9.07
C GLY A 50 26.41 9.10 -8.57
N GLU A 51 27.24 8.67 -9.51
CA GLU A 51 28.45 7.90 -9.24
C GLU A 51 29.59 8.42 -10.13
N GLU A 52 30.79 8.52 -9.56
CA GLU A 52 32.00 8.98 -10.27
C GLU A 52 33.23 8.26 -9.67
N ASP A 53 34.10 7.73 -10.52
CA ASP A 53 35.33 7.01 -10.13
C ASP A 53 35.11 5.89 -9.09
N GLY A 54 33.98 5.19 -9.15
CA GLY A 54 33.62 4.13 -8.18
C GLY A 54 33.23 4.65 -6.79
N ALA A 55 33.04 5.96 -6.64
CA ALA A 55 32.51 6.59 -5.43
C ALA A 55 31.10 7.16 -5.67
N ALA A 56 30.22 6.99 -4.69
CA ALA A 56 28.87 7.55 -4.75
C ALA A 56 28.92 9.06 -4.47
N LEU A 57 28.36 9.86 -5.38
CA LEU A 57 28.16 11.29 -5.19
C LEU A 57 26.94 11.49 -4.30
N VAL A 58 27.15 12.12 -3.13
CA VAL A 58 26.10 12.31 -2.13
C VAL A 58 25.92 13.79 -1.82
N ALA A 59 24.74 14.33 -2.10
CA ALA A 59 24.32 15.61 -1.56
C ALA A 59 23.82 15.42 -0.11
N CYS A 60 24.32 16.24 0.83
CA CYS A 60 23.91 16.17 2.22
C CYS A 60 23.65 17.54 2.82
N ARG A 61 22.71 17.61 3.76
CA ARG A 61 22.46 18.83 4.55
C ARG A 61 23.65 19.14 5.46
N GLU A 62 23.76 20.39 5.87
CA GLU A 62 24.85 20.83 6.75
C GLU A 62 24.83 20.16 8.14
N ASP A 63 23.65 19.80 8.62
CA ASP A 63 23.39 19.17 9.92
C ASP A 63 23.42 17.63 9.89
N VAL A 64 23.92 17.04 8.80
CA VAL A 64 23.95 15.57 8.63
C VAL A 64 24.76 14.88 9.73
N ARG A 65 24.17 13.84 10.33
CA ARG A 65 24.83 13.03 11.37
C ARG A 65 25.81 12.04 10.75
N SER A 66 26.99 11.87 11.36
CA SER A 66 28.01 10.91 10.90
C SER A 66 27.49 9.48 10.81
N ARG A 67 26.55 9.09 11.69
CA ARG A 67 25.90 7.78 11.64
C ARG A 67 25.06 7.58 10.36
N SER A 68 24.38 8.62 9.88
CA SER A 68 23.62 8.57 8.64
C SER A 68 24.52 8.30 7.44
N LEU A 69 25.69 8.94 7.39
CA LEU A 69 26.70 8.74 6.35
C LEU A 69 27.32 7.33 6.44
N ALA A 70 27.57 6.82 7.64
CA ALA A 70 28.07 5.47 7.84
C ALA A 70 27.07 4.40 7.36
N GLU A 71 25.78 4.56 7.67
CA GLU A 71 24.72 3.67 7.17
C GLU A 71 24.56 3.75 5.65
N LEU A 72 24.63 4.96 5.08
CA LEU A 72 24.58 5.12 3.62
C LEU A 72 25.78 4.43 2.95
N ARG A 73 26.98 4.58 3.50
CA ARG A 73 28.19 3.90 2.99
C ARG A 73 28.06 2.38 3.09
N ARG A 74 27.51 1.87 4.21
CA ARG A 74 27.24 0.44 4.41
C ARG A 74 26.23 -0.08 3.38
N PHE A 75 25.19 0.69 3.09
CA PHE A 75 24.17 0.35 2.11
C PHE A 75 24.73 0.30 0.68
N LEU A 76 25.54 1.28 0.28
CA LEU A 76 26.08 1.36 -1.08
C LEU A 76 27.28 0.43 -1.31
N GLY A 77 28.03 0.11 -0.26
CA GLY A 77 29.23 -0.73 -0.35
C GLY A 77 30.43 -0.04 -1.03
N ARG A 78 30.39 1.29 -1.19
CA ARG A 78 31.40 2.08 -1.93
C ARG A 78 31.78 3.35 -1.16
N PRO A 79 32.93 3.99 -1.46
CA PRO A 79 33.29 5.29 -0.90
C PRO A 79 32.25 6.37 -1.22
N LEU A 80 32.10 7.37 -0.33
CA LEU A 80 31.18 8.50 -0.53
C LEU A 80 31.98 9.77 -0.83
N ARG A 81 31.60 10.49 -1.89
CA ARG A 81 32.01 11.89 -2.14
C ARG A 81 30.87 12.81 -1.70
N LEU A 82 31.10 13.59 -0.65
CA LEU A 82 30.06 14.41 -0.02
C LEU A 82 30.07 15.83 -0.58
N ARG A 83 28.89 16.31 -0.98
CA ARG A 83 28.64 17.72 -1.32
C ARG A 83 27.61 18.29 -0.34
N ARG A 84 28.00 19.31 0.42
CA ARG A 84 27.07 20.01 1.31
C ARG A 84 26.17 20.94 0.50
N VAL A 85 24.89 20.95 0.83
CA VAL A 85 23.87 21.81 0.20
C VAL A 85 23.00 22.45 1.27
N SER A 86 22.38 23.58 0.94
CA SER A 86 21.41 24.22 1.83
C SER A 86 20.15 23.34 1.97
N PRO A 87 19.30 23.56 2.98
CA PRO A 87 18.02 22.84 3.10
C PRO A 87 17.15 22.98 1.85
N GLU A 88 17.06 24.18 1.27
CA GLU A 88 16.31 24.46 0.04
C GLU A 88 16.95 23.75 -1.16
N GLN A 89 18.29 23.83 -1.23
CA GLN A 89 19.21 23.02 -2.04
C GLN A 89 18.79 21.55 -2.13
N PHE A 90 18.70 20.96 -0.93
CA PHE A 90 18.45 19.56 -0.71
C PHE A 90 17.05 19.15 -1.13
N ASP A 91 16.04 19.94 -0.77
CA ASP A 91 14.64 19.61 -1.04
C ASP A 91 14.34 19.63 -2.55
N LEU A 92 14.93 20.57 -3.30
CA LEU A 92 14.86 20.61 -4.78
C LEU A 92 15.51 19.38 -5.43
N LEU A 93 16.70 18.98 -4.96
CA LEU A 93 17.40 17.81 -5.46
C LEU A 93 16.67 16.51 -5.08
N LEU A 94 16.08 16.46 -3.88
CA LEU A 94 15.32 15.31 -3.40
C LEU A 94 14.08 15.09 -4.27
N GLY A 95 13.33 16.14 -4.59
CA GLY A 95 12.20 16.07 -5.50
C GLY A 95 12.61 15.53 -6.88
N SER A 96 13.61 16.17 -7.50
CA SER A 96 14.07 15.78 -8.84
C SER A 96 14.69 14.39 -8.95
N THR A 97 15.37 13.90 -7.91
CA THR A 97 16.06 12.60 -7.95
C THR A 97 15.11 11.41 -7.76
N TYR A 98 13.98 11.60 -7.06
CA TYR A 98 12.96 10.57 -6.87
C TYR A 98 11.75 10.70 -7.82
N GLN A 99 11.76 11.71 -8.71
CA GLN A 99 10.76 11.90 -9.78
C GLN A 99 10.74 10.73 -10.79
N GLU A 100 11.88 10.11 -11.11
CA GLU A 100 11.97 9.03 -12.13
C GLU A 100 11.08 7.81 -11.81
N GLY A 101 10.84 7.49 -10.54
CA GLY A 101 9.91 6.43 -10.12
C GLY A 101 8.45 6.88 -10.00
N THR A 102 8.23 8.19 -9.93
CA THR A 102 6.93 8.83 -9.66
C THR A 102 6.24 9.22 -10.96
N ASP A 103 6.97 9.65 -11.99
CA ASP A 103 6.41 9.99 -13.31
C ASP A 103 5.85 8.76 -14.03
N HIS A 104 6.53 7.61 -13.94
CA HIS A 104 5.98 6.33 -14.41
C HIS A 104 4.73 5.92 -13.62
N ALA A 105 4.73 6.08 -12.30
CA ALA A 105 3.55 5.81 -11.47
C ALA A 105 2.37 6.75 -11.77
N MET A 106 2.64 8.02 -12.10
CA MET A 106 1.64 9.01 -12.49
C MET A 106 1.04 8.72 -13.87
N SER A 107 1.85 8.28 -14.84
CA SER A 107 1.34 7.84 -16.15
C SER A 107 0.43 6.62 -16.03
N VAL A 108 0.81 5.63 -15.22
CA VAL A 108 0.02 4.42 -14.99
C VAL A 108 -1.25 4.69 -14.17
N MET A 109 -1.23 5.67 -13.26
CA MET A 109 -2.46 6.15 -12.61
C MET A 109 -3.41 6.84 -13.59
N GLY A 110 -2.89 7.57 -14.58
CA GLY A 110 -3.67 8.15 -15.66
C GLY A 110 -4.43 7.07 -16.46
N ASP A 111 -3.75 5.98 -16.78
CA ASP A 111 -4.32 4.85 -17.54
C ASP A 111 -5.29 3.99 -16.70
N LEU A 112 -5.01 3.74 -15.42
CA LEU A 112 -5.92 3.05 -14.48
C LEU A 112 -7.21 3.85 -14.21
N GLY A 113 -7.16 5.18 -14.35
CA GLY A 113 -8.33 6.07 -14.23
C GLY A 113 -9.33 5.95 -15.38
N GLY A 114 -9.00 5.20 -16.45
CA GLY A 114 -9.89 4.96 -17.59
C GLY A 114 -10.96 3.87 -17.35
N GLU A 115 -10.70 2.90 -16.46
CA GLU A 115 -11.63 1.78 -16.18
C GLU A 115 -12.47 1.96 -14.92
N MET A 116 -12.09 2.87 -14.01
CA MET A 116 -12.90 3.25 -12.85
C MET A 116 -13.06 4.76 -12.79
N ASP A 117 -14.29 5.25 -12.52
CA ASP A 117 -14.62 6.68 -12.34
C ASP A 117 -14.02 7.28 -11.04
N LEU A 118 -12.91 6.72 -10.55
CA LEU A 118 -12.16 7.15 -9.37
C LEU A 118 -11.60 8.56 -9.53
N SER A 119 -11.29 8.96 -10.77
CA SER A 119 -10.79 10.30 -11.11
C SER A 119 -11.83 11.39 -10.82
N ARG A 120 -13.12 11.15 -11.11
CA ARG A 120 -14.20 12.09 -10.76
C ARG A 120 -14.53 12.11 -9.28
N VAL A 121 -14.46 10.96 -8.61
CA VAL A 121 -14.71 10.86 -7.16
C VAL A 121 -13.58 11.54 -6.36
N ALA A 122 -12.33 11.39 -6.80
CA ALA A 122 -11.18 12.07 -6.20
C ALA A 122 -11.25 13.60 -6.33
N GLN A 123 -11.88 14.12 -7.40
CA GLN A 123 -12.10 15.56 -7.60
C GLN A 123 -13.27 16.12 -6.77
N GLN A 124 -14.20 15.27 -6.30
CA GLN A 124 -15.39 15.68 -5.54
C GLN A 124 -15.22 15.62 -4.01
N LEU A 125 -14.19 14.94 -3.52
CA LEU A 125 -13.88 14.91 -2.09
C LEU A 125 -13.13 16.20 -1.74
N SER A 126 -13.81 17.13 -1.07
CA SER A 126 -13.17 18.29 -0.45
C SER A 126 -11.99 17.79 0.39
N GLU A 127 -10.79 18.29 0.10
CA GLU A 127 -9.62 18.06 0.93
C GLU A 127 -10.02 18.37 2.38
N PRO A 128 -9.93 17.42 3.32
CA PRO A 128 -9.96 17.78 4.72
C PRO A 128 -8.76 18.72 4.92
N ALA A 129 -9.05 19.97 5.23
CA ALA A 129 -8.08 20.97 5.58
C ALA A 129 -7.41 20.55 6.90
N ASP A 130 -6.38 19.72 6.79
CA ASP A 130 -5.21 19.80 7.66
C ASP A 130 -4.05 19.03 7.05
N LEU A 131 -2.87 19.66 7.13
CA LEU A 131 -1.54 19.24 6.64
C LEU A 131 -1.10 19.90 5.32
N LEU A 132 -0.48 21.08 5.49
CA LEU A 132 0.60 21.57 4.65
C LEU A 132 1.66 20.47 4.49
N GLU A 133 1.61 19.62 3.46
CA GLU A 133 2.73 18.73 3.13
C GLU A 133 2.68 18.25 1.66
N SER A 134 3.77 18.52 0.95
CA SER A 134 4.26 17.95 -0.32
C SER A 134 3.27 17.77 -1.50
N GLN A 135 3.52 18.46 -2.61
CA GLN A 135 2.81 18.25 -3.90
C GLN A 135 2.81 16.78 -4.38
N ASP A 136 3.82 15.99 -3.96
CA ASP A 136 3.99 14.56 -4.29
C ASP A 136 3.03 13.61 -3.55
N ASP A 137 2.46 14.02 -2.42
CA ASP A 137 1.50 13.18 -1.70
C ASP A 137 0.12 13.18 -2.37
N ALA A 138 -0.16 14.16 -3.23
CA ALA A 138 -1.47 14.38 -3.80
C ALA A 138 -2.03 13.17 -4.58
N PRO A 139 -1.28 12.45 -5.45
CA PRO A 139 -1.82 11.28 -6.16
C PRO A 139 -2.13 10.09 -5.26
N ILE A 140 -1.25 9.79 -4.29
CA ILE A 140 -1.45 8.66 -3.36
C ILE A 140 -2.58 8.97 -2.38
N ILE A 141 -2.67 10.23 -1.92
CA ILE A 141 -3.79 10.71 -1.12
C ILE A 141 -5.09 10.56 -1.91
N ARG A 142 -5.13 11.01 -3.16
CA ARG A 142 -6.31 10.88 -4.03
C ARG A 142 -6.71 9.42 -4.23
N LEU A 143 -5.75 8.53 -4.50
CA LEU A 143 -6.03 7.10 -4.65
C LEU A 143 -6.64 6.50 -3.37
N ILE A 144 -6.05 6.75 -2.21
CA ILE A 144 -6.55 6.20 -0.94
C ILE A 144 -7.94 6.77 -0.62
N ASN A 145 -8.15 8.07 -0.82
CA ASN A 145 -9.45 8.70 -0.61
C ASN A 145 -10.52 8.14 -1.57
N ALA A 146 -10.15 7.91 -2.83
CA ALA A 146 -11.03 7.30 -3.82
C ALA A 146 -11.36 5.85 -3.45
N LEU A 147 -10.37 5.03 -3.05
CA LEU A 147 -10.59 3.65 -2.57
C LEU A 147 -11.50 3.61 -1.34
N LEU A 148 -11.28 4.48 -0.35
CA LEU A 148 -12.13 4.57 0.84
C LEU A 148 -13.56 4.98 0.49
N THR A 149 -13.71 5.91 -0.46
CA THR A 149 -15.02 6.37 -0.89
C THR A 149 -15.77 5.30 -1.66
N GLU A 150 -15.09 4.59 -2.57
CA GLU A 150 -15.67 3.47 -3.30
C GLU A 150 -16.05 2.33 -2.36
N ALA A 151 -15.21 2.00 -1.38
CA ALA A 151 -15.53 0.99 -0.38
C ALA A 151 -16.78 1.34 0.43
N VAL A 152 -16.97 2.62 0.80
CA VAL A 152 -18.18 3.07 1.50
C VAL A 152 -19.41 3.03 0.57
N LYS A 153 -19.27 3.44 -0.69
CA LYS A 153 -20.37 3.37 -1.68
C LYS A 153 -20.84 1.94 -1.91
N GLU A 154 -19.90 1.00 -1.99
CA GLU A 154 -20.17 -0.41 -2.19
C GLU A 154 -20.46 -1.18 -0.88
N ASN A 155 -20.63 -0.46 0.24
CA ASN A 155 -20.88 -1.03 1.58
C ASN A 155 -19.90 -2.15 1.97
N ALA A 156 -18.61 -2.00 1.64
CA ALA A 156 -17.58 -2.94 2.00
C ALA A 156 -17.31 -2.92 3.52
N SER A 157 -17.11 -4.10 4.12
CA SER A 157 -16.74 -4.25 5.53
C SER A 157 -15.24 -4.09 5.75
N ASP A 158 -14.43 -4.52 4.79
CA ASP A 158 -12.97 -4.49 4.88
C ASP A 158 -12.36 -4.12 3.51
N ILE A 159 -11.29 -3.33 3.53
CA ILE A 159 -10.38 -3.12 2.40
C ILE A 159 -9.09 -3.86 2.70
N HIS A 160 -8.66 -4.70 1.77
CA HIS A 160 -7.43 -5.46 1.82
C HIS A 160 -6.44 -4.90 0.81
N ILE A 161 -5.22 -4.58 1.23
CA ILE A 161 -4.13 -4.13 0.37
C ILE A 161 -2.99 -5.11 0.55
N GLU A 162 -2.68 -5.88 -0.50
CA GLU A 162 -1.89 -7.10 -0.41
C GLU A 162 -0.79 -7.09 -1.48
N PRO A 163 0.47 -6.87 -1.08
CA PRO A 163 1.58 -6.98 -2.01
C PRO A 163 1.91 -8.46 -2.28
N PHE A 164 2.02 -8.80 -3.55
CA PHE A 164 2.56 -10.06 -4.04
C PHE A 164 3.94 -9.82 -4.70
N GLU A 165 4.54 -10.90 -5.20
CA GLU A 165 5.86 -10.87 -5.81
C GLU A 165 5.96 -9.90 -6.99
N THR A 166 4.96 -9.90 -7.86
CA THR A 166 4.95 -9.14 -9.12
C THR A 166 3.88 -8.05 -9.18
N ARG A 167 2.88 -8.09 -8.30
CA ARG A 167 1.73 -7.17 -8.33
C ARG A 167 1.25 -6.75 -6.95
N LEU A 168 0.59 -5.60 -6.87
CA LEU A 168 -0.17 -5.19 -5.69
C LEU A 168 -1.66 -5.45 -5.97
N VAL A 169 -2.36 -6.08 -5.04
CA VAL A 169 -3.80 -6.34 -5.19
C VAL A 169 -4.56 -5.61 -4.09
N VAL A 170 -5.60 -4.89 -4.47
CA VAL A 170 -6.59 -4.31 -3.56
C VAL A 170 -7.89 -5.08 -3.69
N ARG A 171 -8.44 -5.55 -2.56
CA ARG A 171 -9.70 -6.28 -2.50
C ARG A 171 -10.66 -5.65 -1.51
N PHE A 172 -11.94 -5.63 -1.84
CA PHE A 172 -13.00 -5.29 -0.88
C PHE A 172 -13.68 -6.56 -0.40
N ARG A 173 -14.06 -6.59 0.88
CA ARG A 173 -15.01 -7.56 1.40
C ARG A 173 -16.39 -6.93 1.38
N VAL A 174 -17.27 -7.41 0.51
CA VAL A 174 -18.67 -6.99 0.44
C VAL A 174 -19.52 -8.21 0.74
N ASP A 175 -20.45 -8.09 1.68
CA ASP A 175 -21.33 -9.19 2.12
C ASP A 175 -20.58 -10.49 2.45
N GLY A 176 -19.39 -10.35 3.04
CA GLY A 176 -18.52 -11.46 3.43
C GLY A 176 -17.63 -12.00 2.30
N VAL A 177 -17.87 -11.64 1.04
CA VAL A 177 -17.11 -12.11 -0.14
C VAL A 177 -15.99 -11.13 -0.49
N LEU A 178 -14.79 -11.66 -0.73
CA LEU A 178 -13.66 -10.86 -1.21
C LEU A 178 -13.70 -10.73 -2.73
N ARG A 179 -13.59 -9.49 -3.23
CA ARG A 179 -13.49 -9.17 -4.65
C ARG A 179 -12.29 -8.28 -4.94
N GLU A 180 -11.54 -8.61 -5.98
CA GLU A 180 -10.45 -7.76 -6.50
C GLU A 180 -11.07 -6.52 -7.15
N VAL A 181 -10.63 -5.34 -6.72
CA VAL A 181 -11.17 -4.05 -7.20
C VAL A 181 -10.15 -3.24 -7.97
N LEU A 182 -8.87 -3.41 -7.67
CA LEU A 182 -7.79 -2.68 -8.30
C LEU A 182 -6.49 -3.46 -8.16
N THR A 183 -5.66 -3.45 -9.20
CA THR A 183 -4.34 -4.07 -9.20
C THR A 183 -3.28 -3.04 -9.61
N PRO A 184 -2.84 -2.17 -8.69
CA PRO A 184 -1.85 -1.14 -9.01
C PRO A 184 -0.46 -1.74 -9.26
N PRO A 185 0.45 -0.96 -9.87
CA PRO A 185 1.86 -1.33 -9.96
C PRO A 185 2.46 -1.61 -8.60
N ARG A 186 3.29 -2.65 -8.51
CA ARG A 186 3.91 -3.09 -7.25
C ARG A 186 4.70 -1.97 -6.57
N GLN A 187 5.30 -1.05 -7.33
CA GLN A 187 6.08 0.08 -6.79
C GLN A 187 5.24 0.96 -5.84
N LEU A 188 3.92 1.06 -6.07
CA LEU A 188 3.02 1.84 -5.23
C LEU A 188 2.77 1.24 -3.85
N ALA A 189 3.07 -0.04 -3.63
CA ALA A 189 2.77 -0.73 -2.37
C ALA A 189 3.37 0.00 -1.15
N SER A 190 4.65 0.38 -1.25
CA SER A 190 5.35 1.05 -0.15
C SER A 190 4.81 2.45 0.14
N LEU A 191 4.39 3.18 -0.89
CA LEU A 191 3.81 4.52 -0.79
C LEU A 191 2.42 4.46 -0.15
N ILE A 192 1.59 3.52 -0.59
CA ILE A 192 0.25 3.31 -0.04
C ILE A 192 0.32 2.91 1.44
N VAL A 193 1.18 1.94 1.79
CA VAL A 193 1.39 1.53 3.19
C VAL A 193 1.85 2.71 4.04
N SER A 194 2.83 3.48 3.56
CA SER A 194 3.35 4.66 4.27
C SER A 194 2.25 5.68 4.53
N ARG A 195 1.43 5.98 3.51
CA ARG A 195 0.33 6.94 3.66
C ARG A 195 -0.73 6.46 4.63
N VAL A 196 -1.11 5.17 4.59
CA VAL A 196 -2.03 4.59 5.57
C VAL A 196 -1.46 4.69 6.99
N LYS A 197 -0.17 4.40 7.18
CA LYS A 197 0.49 4.51 8.49
C LYS A 197 0.47 5.94 9.02
N VAL A 198 0.73 6.95 8.17
CA VAL A 198 0.60 8.37 8.54
C VAL A 198 -0.81 8.67 9.03
N MET A 199 -1.83 8.31 8.24
CA MET A 199 -3.24 8.57 8.58
C MET A 199 -3.65 7.92 9.91
N ALA A 200 -3.11 6.74 10.21
CA ALA A 200 -3.39 5.97 11.43
C ALA A 200 -2.42 6.27 12.59
N ARG A 201 -1.48 7.22 12.43
CA ARG A 201 -0.43 7.56 13.41
C ARG A 201 0.45 6.38 13.83
N LEU A 202 0.79 5.52 12.87
CA LEU A 202 1.67 4.35 13.05
C LEU A 202 3.13 4.67 12.72
N ASP A 203 4.06 3.85 13.20
CA ASP A 203 5.48 4.01 12.89
C ASP A 203 5.77 3.52 11.46
N ILE A 204 6.12 4.46 10.59
CA ILE A 204 6.46 4.23 9.17
C ILE A 204 7.78 3.47 9.03
N ALA A 205 8.71 3.66 9.99
CA ALA A 205 10.03 3.05 9.94
C ALA A 205 10.00 1.57 10.36
N GLU A 206 9.08 1.19 11.26
CA GLU A 206 8.89 -0.20 11.66
C GLU A 206 8.04 -0.96 10.64
N LYS A 207 8.57 -2.05 10.12
CA LYS A 207 7.94 -2.89 9.08
C LYS A 207 7.95 -4.38 9.41
N ARG A 208 8.57 -4.76 10.53
CA ARG A 208 8.84 -6.15 10.94
C ARG A 208 7.85 -6.64 11.98
N LEU A 209 7.10 -5.73 12.59
CA LEU A 209 6.10 -6.03 13.61
C LEU A 209 4.71 -5.61 13.11
N PRO A 210 3.65 -6.38 13.41
CA PRO A 210 2.29 -5.91 13.21
C PRO A 210 2.03 -4.61 13.96
N GLN A 211 1.22 -3.72 13.37
CA GLN A 211 0.80 -2.47 14.01
C GLN A 211 -0.69 -2.25 13.78
N ASP A 212 -1.38 -1.74 14.81
CA ASP A 212 -2.80 -1.44 14.79
C ASP A 212 -3.05 0.04 15.09
N GLY A 213 -3.99 0.64 14.36
CA GLY A 213 -4.34 2.04 14.49
C GLY A 213 -5.79 2.31 14.17
N ARG A 214 -6.19 3.59 14.25
CA ARG A 214 -7.53 4.04 13.89
C ARG A 214 -7.48 5.33 13.11
N ILE A 215 -8.42 5.50 12.20
CA ILE A 215 -8.62 6.73 11.44
C ILE A 215 -10.09 7.11 11.54
N SER A 216 -10.39 8.34 11.96
CA SER A 216 -11.75 8.88 11.93
C SER A 216 -11.88 9.79 10.71
N LEU A 217 -12.83 9.47 9.84
CA LEU A 217 -13.02 10.12 8.54
C LEU A 217 -14.46 10.63 8.42
N ARG A 218 -14.68 11.60 7.54
CA ARG A 218 -16.01 11.92 7.02
C ARG A 218 -15.99 11.72 5.50
N ILE A 219 -16.75 10.75 5.01
CA ILE A 219 -16.79 10.37 3.59
C ILE A 219 -18.23 10.57 3.12
N ALA A 220 -18.45 11.39 2.09
CA ALA A 220 -19.79 11.72 1.57
C ALA A 220 -20.80 12.10 2.67
N GLY A 221 -20.35 12.89 3.66
CA GLY A 221 -21.17 13.32 4.80
C GLY A 221 -21.36 12.26 5.91
N ARG A 222 -20.98 11.00 5.69
CA ARG A 222 -21.06 9.92 6.69
C ARG A 222 -19.80 9.88 7.55
N ALA A 223 -19.96 9.79 8.86
CA ALA A 223 -18.83 9.62 9.79
C ALA A 223 -18.43 8.15 9.85
N VAL A 224 -17.21 7.83 9.42
CA VAL A 224 -16.69 6.46 9.35
C VAL A 224 -15.50 6.34 10.29
N ASP A 225 -15.52 5.33 11.16
CA ASP A 225 -14.35 4.92 11.92
C ASP A 225 -13.65 3.77 11.19
N VAL A 226 -12.37 3.92 10.91
CA VAL A 226 -11.58 2.90 10.22
C VAL A 226 -10.59 2.32 11.20
N ARG A 227 -10.63 1.00 11.39
CA ARG A 227 -9.55 0.29 12.09
C ARG A 227 -8.52 -0.16 11.09
N VAL A 228 -7.27 0.10 11.38
CA VAL A 228 -6.14 -0.19 10.50
C VAL A 228 -5.30 -1.25 11.16
N SER A 229 -4.97 -2.30 10.42
CA SER A 229 -3.99 -3.30 10.83
C SER A 229 -2.97 -3.45 9.72
N THR A 230 -1.70 -3.36 10.07
CA THR A 230 -0.57 -3.63 9.17
C THR A 230 0.17 -4.86 9.68
N SER A 231 0.65 -5.70 8.77
CA SER A 231 1.38 -6.92 9.13
C SER A 231 2.49 -7.21 8.12
N PRO A 232 3.69 -7.60 8.57
CA PRO A 232 4.77 -8.02 7.67
C PRO A 232 4.34 -9.24 6.83
N SER A 233 4.76 -9.27 5.58
CA SER A 233 4.57 -10.38 4.65
C SER A 233 5.81 -10.57 3.77
N GLY A 234 5.86 -11.65 2.99
CA GLY A 234 7.02 -11.97 2.15
C GLY A 234 7.39 -10.89 1.12
N HIS A 235 6.43 -10.06 0.69
CA HIS A 235 6.63 -9.07 -0.37
C HIS A 235 6.36 -7.62 0.06
N GLY A 236 6.38 -7.36 1.37
CA GLY A 236 6.08 -6.05 1.95
C GLY A 236 5.09 -6.16 3.09
N GLU A 237 4.31 -5.11 3.36
CA GLU A 237 3.32 -5.12 4.44
C GLU A 237 1.92 -5.31 3.86
N ARG A 238 1.15 -6.22 4.45
CA ARG A 238 -0.29 -6.33 4.18
C ARG A 238 -1.02 -5.33 5.07
N VAL A 239 -2.01 -4.66 4.50
CA VAL A 239 -2.86 -3.72 5.22
C VAL A 239 -4.29 -4.19 5.13
N VAL A 240 -4.98 -4.15 6.27
CA VAL A 240 -6.43 -4.35 6.33
C VAL A 240 -7.04 -3.12 6.98
N LEU A 241 -8.03 -2.53 6.30
CA LEU A 241 -8.82 -1.41 6.80
C LEU A 241 -10.24 -1.91 7.04
N ARG A 242 -10.68 -1.96 8.29
CA ARG A 242 -12.06 -2.30 8.63
C ARG A 242 -12.89 -1.04 8.79
N LEU A 243 -13.92 -0.92 7.97
CA LEU A 243 -14.83 0.21 7.95
C LEU A 243 -15.95 -0.02 8.96
N LEU A 244 -16.13 0.92 9.89
CA LEU A 244 -17.20 0.90 10.88
C LEU A 244 -18.05 2.17 10.70
N ASP A 245 -19.31 1.98 10.34
CA ASP A 245 -20.26 3.08 10.26
C ASP A 245 -20.69 3.50 11.67
N LYS A 246 -20.41 4.76 12.07
CA LYS A 246 -20.86 5.29 13.36
C LYS A 246 -22.38 5.51 13.41
N GLN A 247 -23.06 5.59 12.27
CA GLN A 247 -24.51 5.83 12.19
C GLN A 247 -25.36 4.57 12.26
N ALA A 248 -24.77 3.38 12.29
CA ALA A 248 -25.50 2.17 12.65
C ALA A 248 -26.10 2.25 14.07
N GLY A 249 -25.80 3.29 14.87
CA GLY A 249 -26.21 3.49 16.26
C GLY A 249 -27.70 3.70 16.58
N ARG A 250 -28.64 3.34 15.69
CA ARG A 250 -30.04 3.05 16.09
C ARG A 250 -30.46 1.71 15.48
N LEU A 251 -29.90 0.65 16.03
CA LEU A 251 -30.34 -0.70 15.75
C LEU A 251 -31.61 -0.94 16.56
N ASP A 252 -32.75 -0.91 15.89
CA ASP A 252 -33.99 -1.42 16.47
C ASP A 252 -34.08 -2.91 16.13
N LEU A 253 -34.37 -3.74 17.14
CA LEU A 253 -34.57 -5.17 16.99
C LEU A 253 -35.62 -5.51 15.91
N GLU A 254 -36.62 -4.64 15.73
CA GLU A 254 -37.65 -4.78 14.70
C GLU A 254 -37.09 -4.76 13.27
N HIS A 255 -35.97 -4.06 13.06
CA HIS A 255 -35.36 -3.88 11.74
C HIS A 255 -34.23 -4.88 11.46
N LEU A 256 -33.94 -5.82 12.37
CA LEU A 256 -32.88 -6.83 12.19
C LEU A 256 -33.31 -8.05 11.36
N GLY A 257 -34.53 -8.06 10.84
CA GLY A 257 -35.03 -9.15 9.97
C GLY A 257 -35.51 -10.38 10.72
N MET A 258 -35.85 -10.25 12.01
CA MET A 258 -36.45 -11.33 12.79
C MET A 258 -37.91 -11.54 12.39
N ALA A 259 -38.35 -12.80 12.34
CA ALA A 259 -39.78 -13.10 12.24
C ALA A 259 -40.53 -12.56 13.47
N ALA A 260 -41.79 -12.16 13.29
CA ALA A 260 -42.59 -11.51 14.33
C ALA A 260 -42.71 -12.37 15.61
N GLU A 261 -42.81 -13.70 15.48
CA GLU A 261 -42.84 -14.57 16.65
C GLU A 261 -41.49 -14.61 17.38
N THR A 262 -40.39 -14.61 16.62
CA THR A 262 -39.02 -14.63 17.18
C THR A 262 -38.73 -13.34 17.94
N LEU A 263 -39.12 -12.19 17.36
CA LEU A 263 -39.00 -10.90 18.02
C LEU A 263 -39.78 -10.87 19.34
N HIS A 264 -41.02 -11.35 19.37
CA HIS A 264 -41.82 -11.45 20.60
C HIS A 264 -41.18 -12.34 21.67
N VAL A 265 -40.54 -13.43 21.27
CA VAL A 265 -39.83 -14.31 22.20
C VAL A 265 -38.60 -13.60 22.77
N ILE A 266 -37.79 -12.95 21.91
CA ILE A 266 -36.62 -12.20 22.33
C ILE A 266 -37.01 -11.06 23.27
N ASP A 267 -38.01 -10.26 22.89
CA ASP A 267 -38.51 -9.14 23.71
C ASP A 267 -38.92 -9.60 25.11
N ARG A 268 -39.66 -10.70 25.21
CA ARG A 268 -40.04 -11.28 26.50
C ARG A 268 -38.84 -11.77 27.33
N VAL A 269 -37.82 -12.33 26.67
CA VAL A 269 -36.64 -12.88 27.33
C VAL A 269 -35.74 -11.76 27.86
N ILE A 270 -35.50 -10.71 27.08
CA ILE A 270 -34.63 -9.58 27.48
C ILE A 270 -35.23 -8.75 28.61
N HIS A 271 -36.57 -8.74 28.77
CA HIS A 271 -37.27 -8.06 29.86
C HIS A 271 -37.39 -8.88 31.16
N ARG A 272 -36.83 -10.09 31.23
CA ARG A 272 -36.83 -10.85 32.49
C ARG A 272 -35.93 -10.17 33.53
N PRO A 273 -36.30 -10.17 34.82
CA PRO A 273 -35.54 -9.50 35.87
C PRO A 273 -34.15 -10.10 36.09
N HIS A 274 -33.96 -11.38 35.74
CA HIS A 274 -32.69 -12.07 35.81
C HIS A 274 -32.65 -13.28 34.86
N GLY A 275 -31.47 -13.63 34.39
CA GLY A 275 -31.23 -14.77 33.50
C GLY A 275 -30.00 -14.54 32.62
N ILE A 276 -29.54 -15.61 31.94
CA ILE A 276 -28.45 -15.54 30.98
C ILE A 276 -29.02 -15.70 29.57
N VAL A 277 -28.70 -14.77 28.67
CA VAL A 277 -29.01 -14.84 27.25
C VAL A 277 -27.70 -14.98 26.48
N LEU A 278 -27.60 -16.02 25.65
CA LEU A 278 -26.41 -16.28 24.85
C LEU A 278 -26.74 -16.09 23.37
N VAL A 279 -26.10 -15.10 22.75
CA VAL A 279 -26.16 -14.88 21.30
C VAL A 279 -24.93 -15.54 20.68
N THR A 280 -25.13 -16.62 19.94
CA THR A 280 -24.05 -17.44 19.38
C THR A 280 -24.05 -17.39 17.85
N GLY A 281 -22.93 -17.78 17.24
CA GLY A 281 -22.72 -17.74 15.79
C GLY A 281 -21.28 -17.39 15.40
N PRO A 282 -20.86 -17.65 14.15
CA PRO A 282 -19.50 -17.37 13.66
C PRO A 282 -19.18 -15.87 13.60
N THR A 283 -17.93 -15.48 13.38
CA THR A 283 -17.55 -14.07 13.17
C THR A 283 -18.36 -13.46 12.02
N GLY A 284 -18.88 -12.24 12.20
CA GLY A 284 -19.68 -11.54 11.18
C GLY A 284 -21.18 -11.87 11.16
N SER A 285 -21.66 -12.83 11.95
CA SER A 285 -23.10 -13.23 11.99
C SER A 285 -24.06 -12.23 12.66
N GLY A 286 -23.64 -10.99 12.94
CA GLY A 286 -24.54 -9.99 13.54
C GLY A 286 -24.82 -10.14 15.05
N LYS A 287 -24.04 -10.95 15.79
CA LYS A 287 -24.19 -11.11 17.26
C LYS A 287 -24.14 -9.78 18.01
N THR A 288 -23.11 -8.97 17.75
CA THR A 288 -22.93 -7.66 18.38
C THR A 288 -24.09 -6.74 18.01
N THR A 289 -24.49 -6.73 16.74
CA THR A 289 -25.64 -5.96 16.25
C THR A 289 -26.94 -6.32 17.00
N THR A 290 -27.19 -7.63 17.16
CA THR A 290 -28.36 -8.14 17.89
C THR A 290 -28.35 -7.73 19.37
N LEU A 291 -27.19 -7.87 20.03
CA LEU A 291 -27.04 -7.48 21.44
C LEU A 291 -27.19 -5.97 21.65
N TYR A 292 -26.62 -5.15 20.75
CA TYR A 292 -26.77 -3.70 20.83
C TYR A 292 -28.22 -3.27 20.59
N GLY A 293 -28.94 -3.92 19.66
CA GLY A 293 -30.37 -3.66 19.47
C GLY A 293 -31.23 -4.03 20.69
N ALA A 294 -30.92 -5.15 21.35
CA ALA A 294 -31.58 -5.53 22.60
C ALA A 294 -31.30 -4.54 23.74
N LEU A 295 -30.05 -4.11 23.90
CA LEU A 295 -29.68 -3.10 24.90
C LEU A 295 -30.36 -1.76 24.62
N ALA A 296 -30.40 -1.31 23.36
CA ALA A 296 -31.08 -0.09 22.98
C ALA A 296 -32.58 -0.13 23.32
N ARG A 297 -33.26 -1.26 23.02
CA ARG A 297 -34.67 -1.47 23.35
C ARG A 297 -34.95 -1.47 24.85
N LEU A 298 -34.01 -1.96 25.67
CA LEU A 298 -34.10 -1.87 27.14
C LEU A 298 -33.81 -0.45 27.67
N ASN A 299 -33.05 0.35 26.92
CA ASN A 299 -32.58 1.68 27.31
C ASN A 299 -33.55 2.81 26.90
N ASP A 300 -34.62 2.54 26.15
CA ASP A 300 -35.70 3.48 25.83
C ASP A 300 -36.72 3.63 27.00
N ARG A 301 -36.22 3.66 28.24
CA ARG A 301 -36.95 3.97 29.47
C ARG A 301 -36.23 5.02 30.30
#